data_AF-A0A7S0B3C0-F1
#
_entry.id   AF-A0A7S0B3C0-F1
#
_cell.length_a   1.000
_cell.length_b   1.000
_cell.length_c   1.000
_cell.angle_alpha   90.00
_cell.angle_beta   90.00
_cell.angle_gamma   90.00
#
_symmetry.space_group_name_H-M   'P 1'
#
loop_
_entity.id
_entity.type
_entity.pdbx_description
1 polymer ?
#
loop_
_entity_poly.entity_id
_entity_poly.type
_entity_poly.pdbx_seq_one_letter_code
_entity_poly.pdbx_strand_id
1 'polypeptide(L)'
;IVPGDIGAVELHDCFSPNELLLYEALRLAPPGGAAEFWAKRRAVENSRGWRYVRQGSGAGVVVNPSGGLEGKGHPIGATGLGQAAELILQLRQAAGLRQIE
;
A
#
# COMPACT_ATOMS: atom_id res chain seq x y z
N ILE A 1 -3.63 1.15 18.51
CA ILE A 1 -3.43 1.03 17.06
C ILE A 1 -4.35 -0.08 16.57
N VAL A 2 -5.34 0.28 15.76
CA VAL A 2 -6.21 -0.63 15.00
C VAL A 2 -5.86 -0.55 13.51
N PRO A 3 -6.27 -1.50 12.66
CA PRO A 3 -5.97 -1.45 11.22
C PRO A 3 -6.37 -0.14 10.54
N GLY A 4 -7.47 0.48 10.99
CA GLY A 4 -7.93 1.78 10.47
C GLY A 4 -7.03 2.97 10.81
N ASP A 5 -6.08 2.83 11.74
CA ASP A 5 -5.09 3.86 12.06
C ASP A 5 -3.92 3.86 11.05
N ILE A 6 -3.85 2.86 10.15
CA ILE A 6 -2.74 2.66 9.22
C ILE A 6 -3.00 3.40 7.90
N GLY A 7 -2.22 4.44 7.64
CA GLY A 7 -2.34 5.24 6.40
C GLY A 7 -1.67 4.62 5.18
N ALA A 8 -0.66 3.76 5.37
CA ALA A 8 0.07 3.10 4.28
C ALA A 8 0.60 1.73 4.69
N VAL A 9 0.66 0.80 3.74
CA VAL A 9 1.24 -0.54 3.91
C VAL A 9 2.13 -0.90 2.72
N GLU A 10 3.19 -1.65 2.99
CA GLU A 10 3.97 -2.35 1.98
C GLU A 10 3.74 -3.86 2.18
N LEU A 11 3.13 -4.48 1.17
CA LEU A 11 2.70 -5.88 1.15
C LEU A 11 3.63 -6.71 0.27
N HIS A 12 3.68 -8.01 0.54
CA HIS A 12 4.43 -8.95 -0.30
C HIS A 12 3.56 -9.40 -1.48
N ASP A 13 3.35 -8.53 -2.45
CA ASP A 13 2.58 -8.77 -3.68
C ASP A 13 3.43 -9.48 -4.75
N CYS A 14 4.03 -10.63 -4.43
CA CYS A 14 4.79 -11.39 -5.44
C CYS A 14 3.91 -11.94 -6.58
N PHE A 15 2.59 -11.99 -6.35
CA PHE A 15 1.55 -12.24 -7.33
C PHE A 15 0.32 -11.42 -6.95
N SER A 16 -0.40 -10.90 -7.95
CA SER A 16 -1.57 -10.04 -7.73
C SER A 16 -2.65 -10.64 -6.81
N PRO A 17 -2.96 -11.96 -6.84
CA PRO A 17 -3.91 -12.56 -5.89
C PRO A 17 -3.45 -12.48 -4.42
N ASN A 18 -2.13 -12.46 -4.18
CA ASN A 18 -1.60 -12.41 -2.83
C ASN A 18 -1.88 -11.07 -2.13
N GLU A 19 -2.01 -9.98 -2.89
CA GLU A 19 -2.43 -8.68 -2.38
C GLU A 19 -3.82 -8.78 -1.70
N LEU A 20 -4.78 -9.44 -2.36
CA LEU A 20 -6.13 -9.62 -1.82
C LEU A 20 -6.13 -10.47 -0.55
N LEU A 21 -5.35 -11.56 -0.52
CA LEU A 21 -5.21 -12.40 0.68
C LEU A 21 -4.63 -11.59 1.85
N LEU A 22 -3.65 -10.72 1.58
CA LEU A 22 -3.03 -9.88 2.60
C LEU A 22 -3.97 -8.78 3.13
N TYR A 23 -4.93 -8.30 2.34
CA TYR A 23 -5.98 -7.40 2.86
C TYR A 23 -6.79 -8.03 3.98
N GLU A 24 -7.15 -9.31 3.85
CA GLU A 24 -7.89 -10.04 4.88
C GLU A 24 -6.99 -10.41 6.06
N ALA A 25 -5.76 -10.86 5.79
CA ALA A 25 -4.79 -11.20 6.82
C ALA A 25 -4.44 -10.02 7.73
N LEU A 26 -4.34 -8.81 7.17
CA LEU A 26 -4.11 -7.57 7.90
C LEU A 26 -5.40 -6.93 8.46
N ARG A 27 -6.56 -7.57 8.23
CA ARG A 27 -7.88 -7.09 8.66
C ARG A 27 -8.22 -5.70 8.11
N LEU A 28 -7.70 -5.37 6.92
CA LEU A 28 -8.12 -4.22 6.13
C LEU A 28 -9.48 -4.47 5.48
N ALA A 29 -9.76 -5.74 5.18
CA ALA A 29 -11.05 -6.25 4.74
C ALA A 29 -11.49 -7.42 5.65
N PRO A 30 -12.79 -7.67 5.82
CA PRO A 30 -13.28 -8.90 6.44
C PRO A 30 -12.97 -10.11 5.55
N PRO A 31 -13.03 -11.35 6.09
CA PRO A 31 -12.92 -12.56 5.29
C PRO A 31 -13.90 -12.56 4.11
N GLY A 32 -13.39 -12.78 2.89
CA GLY A 32 -14.15 -12.71 1.63
C GLY A 32 -14.44 -11.29 1.12
N GLY A 33 -14.01 -10.25 1.84
CA GLY A 33 -14.27 -8.85 1.52
C GLY A 33 -13.17 -8.16 0.69
N ALA A 34 -12.05 -8.83 0.41
CA ALA A 34 -10.91 -8.20 -0.25
C ALA A 34 -11.23 -7.63 -1.64
N ALA A 35 -12.03 -8.32 -2.43
CA ALA A 35 -12.40 -7.86 -3.78
C ALA A 35 -13.23 -6.56 -3.74
N GLU A 36 -14.21 -6.48 -2.83
CA GLU A 36 -15.00 -5.27 -2.64
C GLU A 36 -14.13 -4.12 -2.11
N PHE A 37 -13.24 -4.40 -1.16
CA PHE A 37 -12.28 -3.44 -0.64
C PHE A 37 -11.37 -2.86 -1.73
N TRP A 38 -10.85 -3.73 -2.61
CA TRP A 38 -10.04 -3.33 -3.77
C TRP A 38 -10.85 -2.56 -4.81
N ALA A 39 -12.11 -2.94 -5.05
CA ALA A 39 -13.00 -2.26 -5.99
C ALA A 39 -13.35 -0.82 -5.56
N LYS A 40 -13.36 -0.55 -4.25
CA LYS A 40 -13.60 0.79 -3.66
C LYS A 40 -12.40 1.73 -3.75
N ARG A 41 -11.28 1.30 -4.34
CA ARG A 41 -10.08 2.12 -4.47
C ARG A 41 -10.33 3.36 -5.32
N ARG A 42 -9.59 4.42 -5.03
CA ARG A 42 -9.67 5.70 -5.75
C ARG A 42 -8.28 6.26 -6.02
N ALA A 43 -8.14 6.93 -7.17
CA ALA A 43 -6.95 7.70 -7.46
C ALA A 43 -6.96 8.99 -6.63
N VAL A 44 -5.80 9.36 -6.10
CA VAL A 44 -5.55 10.61 -5.37
C VAL A 44 -4.30 11.24 -5.99
N GLU A 45 -4.30 12.56 -6.13
CA GLU A 45 -3.13 13.32 -6.58
C GLU A 45 -2.60 14.13 -5.38
N ASN A 46 -1.31 14.05 -5.10
CA ASN A 46 -0.69 14.88 -4.07
C ASN A 46 -0.37 16.30 -4.59
N SER A 47 0.07 17.18 -3.68
CA SER A 47 0.51 18.54 -3.99
C SER A 47 1.66 18.64 -5.01
N ARG A 48 2.33 17.51 -5.31
CA ARG A 48 3.46 17.38 -6.24
C ARG A 48 3.04 16.87 -7.62
N GLY A 49 1.74 16.74 -7.87
CA GLY A 49 1.19 16.22 -9.14
C GLY A 49 1.38 14.72 -9.33
N TRP A 50 1.75 13.98 -8.29
CA TRP A 50 1.90 12.52 -8.34
C TRP A 50 0.59 11.85 -7.97
N ARG A 51 0.14 10.93 -8.83
CA ARG A 51 -1.05 10.12 -8.58
C ARG A 51 -0.70 8.80 -7.93
N TYR A 52 -1.39 8.49 -6.85
CA TYR A 52 -1.33 7.20 -6.17
C TYR A 52 -2.75 6.69 -5.90
N VAL A 53 -2.84 5.43 -5.52
CA VAL A 53 -4.13 4.76 -5.29
C VAL A 53 -4.33 4.57 -3.80
N ARG A 54 -5.53 4.87 -3.32
CA ARG A 54 -5.94 4.65 -1.94
C ARG A 54 -7.08 3.64 -1.92
N GLN A 55 -6.83 2.51 -1.28
CA GLN A 55 -7.73 1.36 -1.17
C GLN A 55 -8.79 1.57 -0.09
N GLY A 56 -9.93 0.90 -0.25
CA GLY A 56 -11.06 0.99 0.67
C GLY A 56 -11.80 2.33 0.64
N SER A 57 -12.82 2.43 1.51
CA SER A 57 -13.65 3.63 1.70
C SER A 57 -13.11 4.55 2.81
N GLY A 58 -13.69 5.74 2.95
CA GLY A 58 -13.34 6.67 4.03
C GLY A 58 -11.87 7.12 3.95
N ALA A 59 -11.16 7.14 5.08
CA ALA A 59 -9.73 7.46 5.11
C ALA A 59 -8.89 6.53 4.23
N GLY A 60 -9.30 5.25 4.08
CA GLY A 60 -8.61 4.25 3.28
C GLY A 60 -7.14 4.03 3.69
N VAL A 61 -6.44 3.22 2.91
CA VAL A 61 -5.00 2.94 3.08
C VAL A 61 -4.31 3.02 1.73
N VAL A 62 -3.06 3.44 1.68
CA VAL A 62 -2.25 3.35 0.47
C VAL A 62 -1.43 2.06 0.50
N VAL A 63 -1.68 1.19 -0.47
CA VAL A 63 -0.97 -0.08 -0.62
C VAL A 63 0.18 0.09 -1.61
N ASN A 64 1.37 -0.32 -1.21
CA ASN A 64 2.57 -0.37 -2.04
C ASN A 64 2.91 0.95 -2.75
N PRO A 65 3.06 2.08 -2.02
CA PRO A 65 3.42 3.36 -2.63
C PRO A 65 4.75 3.32 -3.38
N SER A 66 5.64 2.36 -3.06
CA SER A 66 6.89 2.16 -3.82
C SER A 66 6.69 1.51 -5.20
N GLY A 67 5.49 1.02 -5.50
CA GLY A 67 5.17 0.22 -6.69
C GLY A 67 5.11 -1.29 -6.44
N GLY A 68 5.36 -1.74 -5.20
CA GLY A 68 5.25 -3.16 -4.83
C GLY A 68 6.30 -4.05 -5.48
N LEU A 69 6.24 -5.35 -5.24
CA LEU A 69 7.15 -6.33 -5.82
C LEU A 69 6.95 -6.45 -7.34
N GLU A 70 5.71 -6.30 -7.83
CA GLU A 70 5.39 -6.37 -9.27
C GLU A 70 5.93 -5.16 -10.04
N GLY A 71 5.85 -3.95 -9.48
CA GLY A 71 6.27 -2.72 -10.18
C GLY A 71 7.71 -2.30 -9.90
N LYS A 72 8.17 -2.38 -8.64
CA LYS A 72 9.53 -1.98 -8.23
C LYS A 72 10.56 -3.09 -8.48
N GLY A 73 10.11 -4.34 -8.46
CA GLY A 73 10.96 -5.53 -8.56
C GLY A 73 11.14 -6.26 -7.23
N HIS A 74 11.54 -7.52 -7.33
CA HIS A 74 11.53 -8.48 -6.22
C HIS A 74 12.87 -9.22 -6.03
N PRO A 75 13.95 -8.54 -5.57
CA PRO A 75 15.13 -9.22 -5.07
C PRO A 75 14.79 -9.91 -3.74
N ILE A 76 14.70 -11.23 -3.75
CA ILE A 76 14.11 -12.04 -2.65
C ILE A 76 14.68 -11.65 -1.28
N GLY A 77 16.00 -11.59 -1.14
CA GLY A 77 16.65 -11.25 0.15
C GLY A 77 16.54 -9.78 0.56
N ALA A 78 16.31 -8.87 -0.38
CA ALA A 78 16.27 -7.43 -0.12
C ALA A 78 14.84 -6.84 -0.05
N THR A 79 13.82 -7.64 -0.38
CA THR A 79 12.44 -7.16 -0.47
C THR A 79 11.92 -6.57 0.84
N GLY A 80 12.07 -7.30 1.95
CA GLY A 80 11.63 -6.81 3.26
C GLY A 80 12.33 -5.52 3.69
N LEU A 81 13.62 -5.38 3.38
CA LEU A 81 14.36 -4.14 3.61
C LEU A 81 13.83 -2.99 2.75
N GLY A 82 13.52 -3.26 1.48
CA GLY A 82 12.93 -2.28 0.58
C GLY A 82 11.53 -1.80 1.02
N GLN A 83 10.71 -2.70 1.57
CA GLN A 83 9.40 -2.36 2.14
C GLN A 83 9.56 -1.43 3.36
N ALA A 84 10.43 -1.80 4.31
CA ALA A 84 10.71 -0.97 5.48
C ALA A 84 11.31 0.39 5.10
N ALA A 85 12.22 0.43 4.13
CA ALA A 85 12.85 1.65 3.66
C ALA A 85 11.83 2.64 3.07
N GLU A 86 10.88 2.17 2.25
CA GLU A 86 9.83 3.05 1.71
C GLU A 86 8.98 3.65 2.85
N LEU A 87 8.52 2.84 3.80
CA LEU A 87 7.71 3.33 4.92
C LEU A 87 8.47 4.36 5.76
N ILE A 88 9.79 4.17 5.96
CA ILE A 88 10.64 5.16 6.64
C ILE A 88 10.70 6.47 5.84
N LEU A 89 10.84 6.41 4.52
CA LEU A 89 10.84 7.61 3.67
C LEU A 89 9.50 8.34 3.75
N GLN A 90 8.38 7.61 3.69
CA GLN A 90 7.04 8.16 3.79
C GLN A 90 6.82 8.86 5.15
N LEU A 91 7.19 8.20 6.25
CA LEU A 91 7.11 8.75 7.61
C LEU A 91 8.00 9.99 7.81
N ARG A 92 9.15 10.04 7.14
CA ARG A 92 10.10 11.17 7.21
C ARG A 92 9.81 12.28 6.21
N GLN A 93 8.71 12.21 5.46
CA GLN A 93 8.38 13.18 4.40
C GLN A 93 9.47 13.28 3.31
N ALA A 94 10.18 12.17 3.06
CA ALA A 94 11.34 12.08 2.19
C ALA A 94 11.12 11.16 0.97
N ALA A 95 9.87 10.77 0.67
CA ALA A 95 9.56 9.86 -0.44
C ALA A 95 9.49 10.54 -1.84
N GLY A 96 9.92 11.80 -1.95
CA GLY A 96 9.96 12.54 -3.22
C GLY A 96 8.57 12.65 -3.85
N LEU A 97 8.46 12.44 -5.17
CA LEU A 97 7.16 12.52 -5.86
C LEU A 97 6.12 11.57 -5.26
N ARG A 98 6.53 10.41 -4.75
CA ARG A 98 5.64 9.36 -4.22
C ARG A 98 5.11 9.64 -2.81
N GLN A 99 5.40 10.80 -2.23
CA GLN A 99 4.95 11.13 -0.88
C GLN A 99 3.43 11.10 -0.77
N ILE A 100 2.93 10.32 0.18
CA ILE A 100 1.50 10.26 0.51
C ILE A 100 1.14 11.49 1.36
N GLU A 101 -0.03 12.06 1.06
CA GLU A 101 -0.65 13.21 1.74
C GLU A 101 -2.07 12.86 2.23
#